data_AF-A0A239PRT7-F1
#
_entry.id   AF-A0A239PRT7-F1
#
_cell.length_a   1.000
_cell.length_b   1.000
_cell.length_c   1.000
_cell.angle_alpha   90.00
_cell.angle_beta   90.00
_cell.angle_gamma   90.00
#
_symmetry.space_group_name_H-M   'P 1'
#
loop_
_entity.id
_entity.type
_entity.pdbx_description
1 polymer ?
#
loop_
_entity_poly.entity_id
_entity_poly.type
_entity_poly.pdbx_seq_one_letter_code
_entity_poly.pdbx_strand_id
1 'polypeptide(L)' 'MSAIEMNRNVAVGGFGNAVARFFSMIATWNDARVTRRELNRLTDRELDDIGLTRGDIERIARAH' A
#
# COMPACT_ATOMS: atom_id res chain seq x y z
N MET A 1 1.35 36.03 -21.37
CA MET A 1 1.57 34.58 -21.20
C MET A 1 2.40 34.36 -19.95
N SER A 2 1.96 33.41 -19.12
CA SER A 2 2.70 32.68 -18.08
C SER A 2 3.24 33.45 -16.87
N ALA A 3 2.39 33.59 -15.85
CA ALA A 3 2.82 33.41 -14.45
C ALA A 3 2.21 32.12 -13.87
N ILE A 4 2.01 31.13 -14.75
CA ILE A 4 1.52 29.81 -14.37
C ILE A 4 2.76 28.96 -14.04
N GLU A 5 2.74 28.38 -12.84
CA GLU A 5 3.45 27.15 -12.48
C GLU A 5 4.98 27.15 -12.42
N MET A 6 5.54 27.70 -11.34
CA MET A 6 6.74 27.08 -10.79
C MET A 6 6.95 27.23 -9.28
N ASN A 7 5.88 27.47 -8.50
CA ASN A 7 5.94 27.23 -7.05
C ASN A 7 5.59 25.78 -6.71
N ARG A 8 6.11 24.84 -7.51
CA ARG A 8 5.94 23.41 -7.28
C ARG A 8 7.02 22.96 -6.28
N ASN A 9 6.67 23.00 -5.00
CA ASN A 9 7.09 21.99 -4.02
C ASN A 9 8.57 21.97 -3.56
N VAL A 10 9.31 23.09 -3.58
CA VAL A 10 10.74 23.14 -3.17
C VAL A 10 10.92 23.55 -1.70
N ALA A 11 10.21 22.95 -0.74
CA ALA A 11 10.40 23.32 0.68
C ALA A 11 10.14 22.22 1.75
N VAL A 12 10.32 20.92 1.45
CA VAL A 12 10.35 19.86 2.49
C VAL A 12 11.45 18.82 2.19
N GLY A 13 12.65 19.28 1.81
CA GLY A 13 13.67 18.49 1.13
C GLY A 13 14.46 17.42 1.90
N GLY A 14 14.19 17.11 3.17
CA GLY A 14 15.00 16.14 3.92
C GLY A 14 14.25 15.32 4.96
N PHE A 15 13.91 15.95 6.09
CA PHE A 15 13.26 15.27 7.21
C PHE A 15 11.78 14.94 6.93
N GLY A 16 11.00 15.87 6.37
CA GLY A 16 9.60 15.61 6.05
C GLY A 16 9.42 14.58 4.92
N ASN A 17 10.34 14.52 3.96
CA ASN A 17 10.39 13.43 2.98
C ASN A 17 10.71 12.08 3.63
N ALA A 18 11.64 12.02 4.58
CA ALA A 18 11.96 10.77 5.31
C ALA A 18 10.77 10.28 6.16
N VAL A 19 10.12 11.19 6.87
CA VAL A 19 8.91 10.90 7.66
C VAL A 19 7.75 10.48 6.76
N ALA A 20 7.51 11.17 5.65
CA ALA A 20 6.49 10.78 4.68
C ALA A 20 6.76 9.41 4.06
N ARG A 21 8.02 9.07 3.76
CA ARG A 21 8.41 7.73 3.28
C ARG A 21 8.21 6.65 4.35
N PHE A 22 8.52 6.94 5.60
CA PHE A 22 8.29 6.03 6.71
C PHE A 22 6.80 5.76 6.94
N PHE A 23 5.98 6.82 6.96
CA PHE A 23 4.53 6.68 7.04
C PHE A 23 3.94 5.97 5.82
N SER A 24 4.45 6.24 4.61
CA SER A 24 4.03 5.51 3.41
C SER A 24 4.39 4.02 3.52
N MET A 25 5.59 3.68 3.99
CA MET A 25 6.02 2.29 4.19
C MET A 25 5.16 1.57 5.25
N ILE A 26 4.81 2.26 6.35
CA ILE A 26 3.90 1.72 7.36
C ILE A 26 2.48 1.57 6.82
N ALA A 27 1.99 2.54 6.05
CA ALA A 27 0.67 2.49 5.42
C ALA A 27 0.59 1.30 4.46
N THR A 28 1.59 1.14 3.58
CA THR A 28 1.71 -0.01 2.67
C THR A 28 1.79 -1.34 3.43
N TRP A 29 2.53 -1.39 4.55
CA TRP A 29 2.58 -2.59 5.40
C TRP A 29 1.26 -2.87 6.13
N ASN A 30 0.54 -1.84 6.55
CA ASN A 30 -0.79 -1.99 7.15
C ASN A 30 -1.80 -2.44 6.10
N ASP A 31 -1.79 -1.88 4.91
CA ASP A 31 -2.64 -2.31 3.79
C ASP A 31 -2.39 -3.78 3.49
N ALA A 32 -1.13 -4.20 3.37
CA ALA A 32 -0.75 -5.61 3.24
C ALA A 32 -1.30 -6.49 4.37
N ARG A 33 -1.24 -6.06 5.64
CA ARG A 33 -1.78 -6.81 6.78
C ARG A 33 -3.31 -6.82 6.83
N VAL A 34 -3.96 -5.73 6.42
CA VAL A 34 -5.43 -5.61 6.33
C VAL A 34 -5.92 -6.52 5.22
N THR A 35 -5.34 -6.45 4.01
CA THR A 35 -5.61 -7.38 2.91
C THR A 35 -5.40 -8.82 3.35
N ARG A 36 -4.31 -9.14 4.05
CA ARG A 36 -4.10 -10.48 4.62
C ARG A 36 -5.21 -10.87 5.60
N ARG A 37 -5.64 -9.98 6.49
CA ARG A 37 -6.69 -10.27 7.49
C ARG A 37 -8.05 -10.48 6.83
N GLU A 38 -8.41 -9.64 5.88
CA GLU A 38 -9.66 -9.77 5.13
C GLU A 38 -9.67 -11.04 4.28
N LEU A 39 -8.58 -11.34 3.56
CA LEU A 39 -8.45 -12.60 2.83
C LEU A 39 -8.42 -13.84 3.74
N ASN A 40 -7.86 -13.73 4.96
CA ASN A 40 -7.89 -14.84 5.91
C ASN A 40 -9.26 -15.01 6.59
N ARG A 41 -10.12 -13.99 6.59
CA ARG A 41 -11.51 -14.10 7.06
C ARG A 41 -12.38 -14.86 6.08
N LEU A 42 -12.01 -14.86 4.79
CA LEU A 42 -12.68 -15.66 3.78
C LEU A 42 -12.39 -17.15 3.98
N THR A 43 -13.43 -17.95 3.73
CA THR A 43 -13.36 -19.41 3.68
C THR A 43 -12.67 -19.88 2.40
N ASP A 44 -12.22 -21.15 2.38
CA ASP A 44 -11.51 -21.69 1.21
C ASP A 44 -12.35 -21.63 -0.07
N ARG A 45 -13.68 -21.74 0.04
CA ARG A 45 -14.60 -21.60 -1.09
C ARG A 45 -14.71 -20.16 -1.58
N GLU A 46 -14.80 -19.19 -0.67
CA GLU A 46 -14.87 -17.77 -1.05
C GLU A 46 -13.56 -17.30 -1.70
N LEU A 47 -12.43 -17.88 -1.30
CA LEU A 47 -11.15 -17.68 -1.98
C LEU A 47 -11.15 -18.32 -3.38
N ASP A 48 -11.70 -19.53 -3.51
CA ASP A 48 -11.81 -20.24 -4.79
C ASP A 48 -12.73 -19.51 -5.78
N ASP A 49 -13.82 -18.90 -5.29
CA ASP A 49 -14.77 -18.11 -6.10
C ASP A 49 -14.10 -16.89 -6.76
N ILE A 50 -13.05 -16.35 -6.15
CA ILE A 50 -12.23 -15.25 -6.72
C ILE A 50 -10.93 -15.75 -7.37
N GLY A 51 -10.76 -17.08 -7.48
CA GLY A 51 -9.60 -17.72 -8.10
C GLY A 51 -8.31 -17.59 -7.30
N LEU A 52 -8.40 -17.44 -5.97
CA LEU A 52 -7.26 -17.33 -5.07
C LEU A 52 -7.12 -18.58 -4.21
N THR A 53 -5.87 -18.92 -3.89
CA THR A 53 -5.55 -19.97 -2.90
C THR A 53 -4.99 -19.34 -1.63
N ARG A 54 -5.03 -20.06 -0.50
CA ARG A 54 -4.38 -19.57 0.75
C ARG A 54 -2.89 -19.26 0.57
N GLY A 55 -2.21 -19.94 -0.35
CA GLY A 55 -0.81 -19.67 -0.70
C GLY A 55 -0.61 -18.32 -1.40
N ASP A 56 -1.59 -17.90 -2.21
CA ASP A 56 -1.55 -16.61 -2.89
C ASP A 56 -1.76 -15.43 -1.94
N ILE A 57 -2.49 -15.60 -0.83
CA ILE A 57 -2.67 -14.56 0.19
C ILE A 57 -1.31 -14.08 0.70
N GLU A 58 -0.39 -15.00 0.98
CA GLU A 58 0.94 -14.71 1.50
C GLU A 58 1.79 -13.97 0.44
N ARG A 59 1.58 -14.26 -0.85
CA ARG A 59 2.23 -13.61 -1.99
C ARG A 59 1.70 -12.20 -2.23
N ILE A 60 0.38 -12.02 -2.24
CA ILE A 60 -0.30 -10.72 -2.42
C ILE A 60 0.01 -9.80 -1.24
N ALA A 61 0.00 -10.32 -0.01
CA ALA A 61 0.32 -9.54 1.18
C ALA A 61 1.82 -9.15 1.30
N ARG A 62 2.72 -9.75 0.50
CA ARG A 62 4.15 -9.41 0.49
C ARG A 62 4.60 -8.64 -0.75
N ALA A 63 3.78 -8.58 -1.80
CA ALA A 63 4.14 -7.98 -3.09
C ALA A 63 4.04 -6.44 -3.11
N HIS A 64 4.16 -5.77 -1.97
CA HIS A 64 3.95 -4.33 -1.83
C HIS A 64 5.17 -3.59 -1.30
#